data_AF-A0A0F9C0S8-F1
#
_entry.id   AF-A0A0F9C0S8-F1
#
_cell.length_a   1.000
_cell.length_b   1.000
_cell.length_c   1.000
_cell.angle_alpha   90.00
_cell.angle_beta   90.00
_cell.angle_gamma   90.00
#
_symmetry.space_group_name_H-M   'P 1'
#
loop_
_entity.id
_entity.type
_entity.pdbx_description
1 polymer ?
#
loop_
_entity_poly.entity_id
_entity_poly.type
_entity_poly.pdbx_seq_one_letter_code
_entity_poly.pdbx_strand_id
1 'polypeptide(L)'
;MARPRRGVRIKIHPLRLLKKSGDQLEKNMAVATIFVRDKVKKKLNRGQPTRTFQSGSIIGLDPSSPGEPPKKITAQLQNSIRTKVIRGKDRIIGLVGTNLKKGRWLEFGTSKMKPRPYLRPTLSENKRKIGRIVARGLRAV
;
A
#
# COMPACT_ATOMS: atom_id res chain seq x y z
N MET A 1 2.02 63.77 -18.17
CA MET A 1 1.32 63.41 -16.91
C MET A 1 0.84 61.95 -17.02
N ALA A 2 1.60 60.97 -16.51
CA ALA A 2 1.29 59.55 -16.67
C ALA A 2 0.40 59.05 -15.51
N ARG A 3 -0.81 58.58 -15.81
CA ARG A 3 -1.75 58.03 -14.81
C ARG A 3 -1.14 56.76 -14.16
N PRO A 4 -1.17 56.61 -12.82
CA PRO A 4 -0.71 55.40 -12.18
C PRO A 4 -1.64 54.24 -12.54
N ARG A 5 -1.08 53.15 -13.10
CA ARG A 5 -1.81 51.92 -13.36
C ARG A 5 -2.24 51.28 -12.04
N ARG A 6 -3.45 51.61 -11.54
CA ARG A 6 -4.07 50.92 -10.41
C ARG A 6 -4.52 49.53 -10.88
N GLY A 7 -3.63 48.54 -10.75
CA GLY A 7 -3.94 47.15 -11.04
C GLY A 7 -3.03 46.22 -10.25
N VAL A 8 -3.59 45.11 -9.75
CA VAL A 8 -2.84 44.06 -9.06
C VAL A 8 -2.27 43.10 -10.11
N ARG A 9 -0.97 42.81 -10.06
CA ARG A 9 -0.33 41.82 -10.95
C ARG A 9 -0.25 40.46 -10.23
N ILE A 10 -1.04 39.50 -10.68
CA ILE A 10 -0.91 38.09 -10.26
C ILE A 10 0.07 37.40 -11.20
N LYS A 11 1.08 36.73 -10.63
CA LYS A 11 2.07 35.95 -11.38
C LYS A 11 2.04 34.51 -10.91
N ILE A 12 1.99 33.57 -11.85
CA ILE A 12 2.10 32.14 -11.57
C ILE A 12 3.32 31.58 -12.32
N HIS A 13 4.07 30.71 -11.67
CA HIS A 13 5.20 30.01 -12.27
C HIS A 13 4.82 28.53 -12.47
N PRO A 14 4.30 28.14 -13.65
CA PRO A 14 3.70 26.83 -13.86
C PRO A 14 4.67 25.68 -13.59
N LEU A 15 5.94 25.81 -13.99
CA LEU A 15 6.96 24.79 -13.76
C LEU A 15 7.26 24.56 -12.27
N ARG A 16 7.28 25.64 -11.47
CA ARG A 16 7.47 25.54 -10.02
C ARG A 16 6.28 24.88 -9.34
N LEU A 17 5.07 25.20 -9.79
CA LEU A 17 3.84 24.58 -9.28
C LEU A 17 3.82 23.08 -9.59
N LEU A 18 4.04 22.69 -10.84
CA LEU A 18 4.07 21.28 -11.26
C LEU A 18 5.10 20.46 -10.48
N LYS A 19 6.31 21.02 -10.27
CA LYS A 19 7.34 20.37 -9.46
C LYS A 19 6.86 20.15 -8.02
N LYS A 20 6.36 21.19 -7.36
CA LYS A 20 5.86 21.10 -5.98
C LYS A 20 4.69 20.13 -5.84
N SER A 21 3.74 20.15 -6.77
CA SER A 21 2.60 19.22 -6.79
C SER A 21 3.07 17.77 -6.99
N GLY A 22 4.06 17.54 -7.85
CA GLY A 22 4.68 16.23 -8.02
C GLY A 22 5.37 15.74 -6.75
N ASP A 23 6.13 16.59 -6.07
CA ASP A 23 6.81 16.26 -4.81
C ASP A 23 5.80 15.96 -3.69
N GLN A 24 4.69 16.70 -3.64
CA GLN A 24 3.62 16.45 -2.69
C GLN A 24 2.87 15.15 -2.99
N LEU A 25 2.60 14.86 -4.26
CA LEU A 25 2.00 13.60 -4.70
C LEU A 25 2.87 12.40 -4.34
N GLU A 26 4.17 12.51 -4.47
CA GLU A 26 5.12 11.46 -4.11
C GLU A 26 5.08 11.17 -2.61
N LYS A 27 5.09 12.22 -1.78
CA LYS A 27 4.92 12.10 -0.31
C LYS A 27 3.57 11.47 0.05
N ASN A 28 2.49 11.93 -0.59
CA ASN A 28 1.16 11.39 -0.34
C ASN A 28 1.05 9.92 -0.77
N MET A 29 1.70 9.54 -1.88
CA MET A 29 1.79 8.14 -2.32
C MET A 29 2.54 7.29 -1.29
N ALA A 30 3.64 7.79 -0.72
CA ALA A 30 4.34 7.10 0.35
C ALA A 30 3.43 6.83 1.56
N VAL A 31 2.68 7.85 2.00
CA VAL A 31 1.68 7.69 3.07
C VAL A 31 0.59 6.67 2.69
N ALA A 32 0.09 6.72 1.44
CA ALA A 32 -0.91 5.78 0.96
C ALA A 32 -0.41 4.32 0.95
N THR A 33 0.81 4.09 0.49
CA THR A 33 1.42 2.74 0.49
C THR A 33 1.63 2.20 1.91
N ILE A 34 2.07 3.04 2.85
CA ILE A 34 2.18 2.71 4.28
C ILE A 34 0.81 2.32 4.84
N PHE A 35 -0.22 3.13 4.56
CA PHE A 35 -1.58 2.84 4.98
C PHE A 35 -2.07 1.47 4.47
N VAL A 36 -1.83 1.15 3.19
CA VAL A 36 -2.19 -0.16 2.62
C VAL A 36 -1.41 -1.29 3.30
N ARG A 37 -0.09 -1.14 3.48
CA ARG A 37 0.73 -2.11 4.19
C ARG A 37 0.17 -2.41 5.58
N ASP A 38 -0.22 -1.38 6.33
CA ASP A 38 -0.71 -1.55 7.70
C ASP A 38 -2.08 -2.25 7.72
N LYS A 39 -2.95 -1.96 6.74
CA LYS A 39 -4.20 -2.72 6.55
C LYS A 39 -3.96 -4.19 6.21
N VAL A 40 -2.99 -4.46 5.33
CA VAL A 40 -2.58 -5.82 5.00
C VAL A 40 -2.04 -6.54 6.23
N LYS A 41 -1.14 -5.91 6.99
CA LYS A 41 -0.61 -6.46 8.24
C LYS A 41 -1.73 -6.73 9.25
N LYS A 42 -2.73 -5.86 9.35
CA LYS A 42 -3.90 -6.08 10.20
C LYS A 42 -4.70 -7.32 9.79
N LYS A 43 -4.93 -7.54 8.48
CA LYS A 43 -5.59 -8.77 7.99
C LYS A 43 -4.79 -10.04 8.28
N LEU A 44 -3.46 -9.95 8.18
CA LEU A 44 -2.55 -11.05 8.46
C LEU A 44 -2.37 -11.30 9.97
N ASN A 45 -2.85 -10.40 10.83
CA ASN A 45 -2.75 -10.50 12.28
C ASN A 45 -3.81 -11.44 12.89
N ARG A 46 -4.12 -12.55 12.20
CA ARG A 46 -5.02 -13.61 12.69
C ARG A 46 -4.17 -14.81 13.09
N GLY A 47 -4.10 -15.12 14.37
CA GLY A 47 -3.41 -16.32 14.87
C GLY A 47 -4.17 -17.60 14.56
N GLN A 48 -3.51 -18.73 14.81
CA GLN A 48 -4.12 -20.06 14.90
C GLN A 48 -3.42 -20.84 16.01
N PRO A 49 -4.08 -21.84 16.62
CA PRO A 49 -3.40 -22.76 17.52
C PRO A 49 -2.24 -23.44 16.81
N THR A 50 -1.13 -23.61 17.51
CA THR A 50 0.10 -24.20 16.97
C THR A 50 0.58 -25.35 17.84
N ARG A 51 1.17 -26.36 17.21
CA ARG A 51 1.91 -27.42 17.89
C ARG A 51 3.39 -27.30 17.55
N THR A 52 4.22 -27.28 18.58
CA THR A 52 5.67 -27.28 18.45
C THR A 52 6.19 -28.70 18.70
N PHE A 53 7.01 -29.21 17.79
CA PHE A 53 7.67 -30.50 17.94
C PHE A 53 9.00 -30.34 18.70
N GLN A 54 9.51 -31.42 19.28
CA GLN A 54 10.83 -31.45 19.94
C GLN A 54 11.97 -31.02 18.99
N SER A 55 11.79 -31.21 17.68
CA SER A 55 12.71 -30.75 16.62
C SER A 55 12.70 -29.23 16.39
N GLY A 56 11.87 -28.46 17.12
CA GLY A 56 11.70 -27.02 16.93
C GLY A 56 10.78 -26.62 15.79
N SER A 57 10.26 -27.58 15.02
CA SER A 57 9.28 -27.31 13.95
C SER A 57 7.92 -26.91 14.54
N ILE A 58 7.31 -25.86 13.96
CA ILE A 58 5.99 -25.35 14.39
C ILE A 58 4.98 -25.56 13.26
N ILE A 59 3.87 -26.23 13.57
CA ILE A 59 2.75 -26.40 12.65
C ILE A 59 1.50 -25.67 13.16
N GLY A 60 0.68 -25.19 12.23
CA GLY A 60 -0.64 -24.64 12.52
C GLY A 60 -1.69 -25.75 12.51
N LEU A 61 -2.58 -25.74 13.49
CA LEU A 61 -3.62 -26.76 13.64
C LEU A 61 -4.94 -26.38 12.95
N ASP A 62 -5.09 -25.12 12.55
CA ASP A 62 -6.33 -24.57 11.99
C ASP A 62 -6.00 -23.59 10.84
N PRO A 63 -5.64 -24.10 9.65
CA PRO A 63 -5.28 -23.27 8.51
C PRO A 63 -6.48 -22.49 7.96
N SER A 64 -6.24 -21.36 7.31
CA SER A 64 -7.31 -20.54 6.71
C SER A 64 -8.00 -21.25 5.53
N SER A 65 -9.32 -21.10 5.45
CA SER A 65 -10.13 -21.55 4.31
C SER A 65 -9.77 -20.81 3.00
N PRO A 66 -10.07 -21.39 1.82
CA PRO A 66 -9.99 -20.67 0.54
C PRO A 66 -10.76 -19.34 0.57
N GLY A 67 -10.20 -18.29 -0.02
CA GLY A 67 -10.80 -16.95 -0.01
C GLY A 67 -10.52 -16.14 1.26
N GLU A 68 -10.22 -16.79 2.39
CA GLU A 68 -9.85 -16.08 3.61
C GLU A 68 -8.36 -15.65 3.60
N PRO A 69 -8.04 -14.54 4.27
CA PRO A 69 -6.65 -14.18 4.53
C PRO A 69 -5.91 -15.27 5.34
N PRO A 70 -4.62 -15.49 5.07
CA PRO A 70 -3.86 -16.54 5.74
C PRO A 70 -3.66 -16.25 7.23
N LYS A 71 -3.87 -17.27 8.06
CA LYS A 71 -3.58 -17.23 9.51
C LYS A 71 -2.06 -17.35 9.75
N LYS A 72 -1.54 -16.56 10.69
CA LYS A 72 -0.11 -16.52 11.04
C LYS A 72 0.27 -17.69 11.94
N ILE A 73 1.47 -18.23 11.70
CA ILE A 73 2.19 -19.13 12.62
C ILE A 73 3.36 -18.33 13.21
N THR A 74 4.37 -18.01 12.38
CA THR A 74 5.58 -17.26 12.78
C THR A 74 5.55 -15.77 12.41
N ALA A 75 4.43 -15.27 11.88
CA ALA A 75 4.30 -13.90 11.34
C ALA A 75 5.30 -13.50 10.23
N GLN A 76 6.10 -14.42 9.68
CA GLN A 76 7.11 -14.11 8.65
C GLN A 76 6.52 -13.38 7.43
N LEU A 77 5.34 -13.80 6.96
CA LEU A 77 4.67 -13.14 5.84
C LEU A 77 4.28 -11.70 6.18
N GLN A 78 3.65 -11.49 7.34
CA GLN A 78 3.26 -10.17 7.83
C GLN A 78 4.47 -9.24 7.94
N ASN A 79 5.59 -9.73 8.48
CA ASN A 79 6.82 -8.96 8.67
C ASN A 79 7.53 -8.65 7.34
N SER A 80 7.33 -9.49 6.33
CA SER A 80 7.94 -9.30 5.00
C SER A 80 7.23 -8.27 4.11
N ILE A 81 6.06 -7.75 4.49
CA ILE A 81 5.33 -6.78 3.67
C ILE A 81 6.07 -5.44 3.68
N ARG A 82 6.57 -5.04 2.50
CA ARG A 82 7.32 -3.81 2.26
C ARG A 82 6.55 -2.88 1.32
N THR A 83 6.95 -1.63 1.33
CA THR A 83 6.41 -0.56 0.49
C THR A 83 7.54 0.12 -0.27
N LYS A 84 7.30 0.53 -1.50
CA LYS A 84 8.24 1.34 -2.30
C LYS A 84 7.45 2.33 -3.15
N VAL A 85 7.94 3.55 -3.28
CA VAL A 85 7.40 4.53 -4.24
C VAL A 85 8.46 4.74 -5.32
N ILE A 86 8.02 4.77 -6.58
CA ILE A 86 8.87 5.02 -7.74
C ILE A 86 8.26 6.17 -8.51
N ARG A 87 9.04 7.24 -8.70
CA ARG A 87 8.67 8.36 -9.55
C ARG A 87 9.31 8.19 -10.93
N GLY A 88 8.46 8.00 -11.94
CA GLY A 88 8.83 8.07 -13.35
C GLY A 88 8.65 9.49 -13.91
N LYS A 89 8.83 9.63 -15.23
CA LYS A 89 8.66 10.91 -15.94
C LYS A 89 7.20 11.40 -15.93
N ASP A 90 6.26 10.46 -16.01
CA ASP A 90 4.83 10.69 -16.24
C ASP A 90 3.92 10.13 -15.13
N ARG A 91 4.47 9.32 -14.21
CA ARG A 91 3.68 8.61 -13.19
C ARG A 91 4.44 8.37 -11.90
N ILE A 92 3.69 8.33 -10.80
CA ILE A 92 4.18 7.94 -9.48
C ILE A 92 3.54 6.60 -9.14
N ILE A 93 4.36 5.58 -8.91
CA ILE A 93 3.93 4.19 -8.70
C ILE A 93 4.18 3.83 -7.24
N GLY A 94 3.13 3.46 -6.52
CA GLY A 94 3.21 2.88 -5.17
C GLY A 94 3.16 1.35 -5.22
N LEU A 95 4.21 0.69 -4.76
CA LEU A 95 4.33 -0.76 -4.66
C LEU A 95 4.16 -1.21 -3.22
N VAL A 96 3.32 -2.23 -3.00
CA VAL A 96 3.12 -2.87 -1.69
C VAL A 96 3.11 -4.39 -1.90
N GLY A 97 3.97 -5.12 -1.20
CA GLY A 97 4.08 -6.57 -1.41
C GLY A 97 5.18 -7.23 -0.60
N THR A 98 5.52 -8.45 -0.98
CA THR A 98 6.58 -9.27 -0.36
C THR A 98 7.40 -9.98 -1.43
N ASN A 99 8.66 -10.25 -1.12
CA ASN A 99 9.55 -11.07 -1.95
C ASN A 99 9.44 -12.57 -1.61
N LEU A 100 8.64 -12.95 -0.61
CA LEU A 100 8.46 -14.35 -0.26
C LEU A 100 7.63 -15.08 -1.32
N LYS A 101 8.18 -16.17 -1.88
CA LYS A 101 7.48 -17.05 -2.83
C LYS A 101 6.10 -17.49 -2.32
N LYS A 102 6.01 -17.83 -1.02
CA LYS A 102 4.74 -18.19 -0.37
C LYS A 102 3.68 -17.09 -0.40
N GLY A 103 4.07 -15.81 -0.40
CA GLY A 103 3.11 -14.71 -0.53
C GLY A 103 2.38 -14.76 -1.87
N ARG A 104 3.11 -15.04 -2.96
CA ARG A 104 2.53 -15.22 -4.30
C ARG A 104 1.59 -16.43 -4.35
N TRP A 105 2.02 -17.56 -3.79
CA TRP A 105 1.19 -18.77 -3.75
C TRP A 105 -0.08 -18.57 -2.94
N LEU A 106 -0.03 -17.83 -1.84
CA LEU A 106 -1.21 -17.50 -1.05
C LEU A 106 -2.13 -16.54 -1.80
N GLU A 107 -1.61 -15.49 -2.43
CA GLU A 107 -2.46 -14.51 -3.12
C GLU A 107 -3.20 -15.10 -4.33
N PHE A 108 -2.52 -15.95 -5.12
CA PHE A 108 -3.04 -16.45 -6.40
C PHE A 108 -3.41 -17.93 -6.41
N GLY A 109 -3.09 -18.67 -5.34
CA GLY A 109 -3.20 -20.12 -5.33
C GLY A 109 -2.09 -20.81 -6.12
N THR A 110 -2.16 -22.13 -6.14
CA THR A 110 -1.32 -23.05 -6.92
C THR A 110 -2.22 -24.16 -7.47
N SER A 111 -1.67 -25.08 -8.26
CA SER A 111 -2.40 -26.28 -8.70
C SER A 111 -2.94 -27.14 -7.55
N LYS A 112 -2.31 -27.07 -6.37
CA LYS A 112 -2.65 -27.88 -5.18
C LYS A 112 -3.34 -27.09 -4.07
N MET A 113 -3.48 -25.76 -4.19
CA MET A 113 -4.02 -24.91 -3.13
C MET A 113 -4.82 -23.76 -3.73
N LYS A 114 -6.08 -23.61 -3.29
CA LYS A 114 -6.92 -22.47 -3.69
C LYS A 114 -6.38 -21.14 -3.13
N PRO A 115 -6.66 -20.00 -3.78
CA PRO A 115 -6.18 -18.69 -3.34
C PRO A 115 -6.68 -18.30 -1.95
N ARG A 116 -5.83 -17.60 -1.20
CA ARG A 116 -6.04 -16.98 0.11
C ARG A 116 -5.66 -15.50 0.01
N PRO A 117 -6.45 -14.71 -0.75
CA PRO A 117 -6.06 -13.37 -1.16
C PRO A 117 -6.07 -12.41 0.03
N TYR A 118 -5.02 -11.60 0.14
CA TYR A 118 -4.82 -10.66 1.24
C TYR A 118 -4.36 -9.28 0.76
N LEU A 119 -3.73 -9.16 -0.42
CA LEU A 119 -3.32 -7.88 -1.00
C LEU A 119 -4.44 -7.24 -1.82
N ARG A 120 -4.93 -7.93 -2.86
CA ARG A 120 -5.93 -7.38 -3.79
C ARG A 120 -7.24 -7.00 -3.09
N PRO A 121 -7.81 -7.81 -2.17
CA PRO A 121 -9.01 -7.42 -1.45
C PRO A 121 -8.79 -6.17 -0.61
N THR A 122 -7.64 -6.08 0.07
CA THR A 122 -7.28 -4.91 0.90
C THR A 122 -7.18 -3.63 0.07
N LEU A 123 -6.61 -3.71 -1.13
CA LEU A 123 -6.54 -2.58 -2.05
C LEU A 123 -7.95 -2.14 -2.49
N SER A 124 -8.79 -3.10 -2.89
CA SER A 124 -10.15 -2.84 -3.36
C SER A 124 -11.01 -2.17 -2.28
N GLU A 125 -11.04 -2.75 -1.08
CA GLU A 125 -11.80 -2.24 0.08
C GLU A 125 -11.38 -0.82 0.48
N ASN A 126 -10.12 -0.45 0.26
CA ASN A 126 -9.57 0.83 0.70
C ASN A 126 -9.39 1.86 -0.42
N LYS A 127 -9.80 1.56 -1.66
CA LYS A 127 -9.56 2.39 -2.85
C LYS A 127 -9.95 3.85 -2.66
N ARG A 128 -11.13 4.11 -2.07
CA ARG A 128 -11.62 5.48 -1.80
C ARG A 128 -10.71 6.23 -0.82
N LYS A 129 -10.27 5.59 0.26
CA LYS A 129 -9.42 6.21 1.27
C LYS A 129 -8.00 6.46 0.74
N ILE A 130 -7.48 5.52 -0.05
CA ILE A 130 -6.20 5.69 -0.76
C ILE A 130 -6.24 6.92 -1.67
N GLY A 131 -7.29 7.05 -2.49
CA GLY A 131 -7.48 8.23 -3.35
C GLY A 131 -7.49 9.54 -2.57
N ARG A 132 -8.17 9.59 -1.42
CA ARG A 132 -8.19 10.77 -0.54
C ARG A 132 -6.81 11.10 0.04
N ILE A 133 -6.02 10.10 0.42
CA ILE A 133 -4.66 10.31 0.93
C ILE A 133 -3.78 10.88 -0.18
N VAL A 134 -3.84 10.31 -1.38
CA VAL A 134 -3.06 10.77 -2.55
C VAL A 134 -3.44 12.20 -2.94
N ALA A 135 -4.73 12.53 -2.95
CA ALA A 135 -5.23 13.86 -3.30
C ALA A 135 -5.08 14.91 -2.17
N ARG A 136 -4.61 14.54 -0.98
CA ARG A 136 -4.53 15.45 0.18
C ARG A 136 -3.57 16.61 -0.11
N GLY A 137 -4.02 17.85 0.08
CA GLY A 137 -3.20 19.03 -0.18
C GLY A 137 -3.05 19.37 -1.68
N LEU A 138 -3.73 18.65 -2.56
CA LEU A 138 -3.98 19.05 -3.94
C LEU A 138 -5.33 19.75 -4.11
N ARG A 139 -6.00 20.12 -3.01
CA ARG A 139 -7.17 21.02 -3.09
C ARG A 139 -6.67 22.35 -3.67
N ALA A 140 -7.07 22.59 -4.91
CA ALA A 140 -6.84 23.79 -5.71
C ALA A 140 -7.27 25.03 -4.89
N VAL A 141 -6.51 26.14 -4.86
CA VAL A 141 -6.42 27.15 -5.94
C VAL A 141 -7.72 27.31 -6.70
#